data_AF-A0A8T1WC38-F1
#
_entry.id   AF-A0A8T1WC38-F1
#
_cell.length_a   1.000
_cell.length_b   1.000
_cell.length_c   1.000
_cell.angle_alpha   90.00
_cell.angle_beta   90.00
_cell.angle_gamma   90.00
#
_symmetry.space_group_name_H-M   'P 1'
#
loop_
_entity.id
_entity.type
_entity.pdbx_description
1 polymer ?
#
loop_
_entity_poly.entity_id
_entity_poly.type
_entity_poly.pdbx_seq_one_letter_code
_entity_poly.pdbx_strand_id
1 'polypeptide(L)'
;MKVEADGTGVATSAGETALSEMNAAFASCLSLVCPPIQYPPHCRFNPVRDAADTAEIELRLEEFFLHAKQLEQLFLNATADGLSSMSLETSTADADADAAAGRQQQSELETEILNLEAELAEKNDLVDKYAEVVRGWEGKFKRLDHRMSPDRE
;
A
#
# COMPACT_ATOMS: atom_id res chain seq x y z
N MET A 1 26.92 15.63 35.99
CA MET A 1 25.76 14.94 35.43
C MET A 1 25.66 15.32 33.98
N LYS A 2 26.02 14.41 33.08
CA LYS A 2 25.94 14.58 31.63
C LYS A 2 24.60 13.93 31.25
N VAL A 3 23.67 14.74 30.76
CA VAL A 3 22.35 14.29 30.31
C VAL A 3 22.57 13.62 28.96
N GLU A 4 22.39 12.31 28.89
CA GLU A 4 22.37 11.57 27.63
C GLU A 4 21.00 11.81 26.99
N ALA A 5 21.02 12.55 25.87
CA ALA A 5 19.84 12.81 25.06
C ALA A 5 19.52 11.55 24.25
N ASP A 6 18.54 10.84 24.78
CA ASP A 6 17.59 9.95 24.13
C ASP A 6 17.55 10.03 22.59
N GLY A 7 17.96 8.93 21.92
CA GLY A 7 17.94 8.78 20.46
C GLY A 7 16.53 8.73 19.87
N THR A 8 15.50 8.67 20.71
CA THR A 8 14.10 8.53 20.31
C THR A 8 13.48 9.85 19.80
N GLY A 9 13.98 11.01 20.26
CA GLY A 9 13.46 12.32 19.85
C GLY A 9 13.87 12.78 18.45
N VAL A 10 14.93 12.20 17.88
CA VAL A 10 15.44 12.56 16.54
C VAL A 10 14.60 11.92 15.45
N ALA A 11 14.18 10.65 15.62
CA ALA A 11 13.39 9.90 14.65
C ALA A 11 11.97 10.48 14.45
N THR A 12 11.30 10.90 15.52
CA THR A 12 9.99 11.57 15.45
C THR A 12 10.09 12.93 14.75
N SER A 13 11.10 13.74 15.08
CA SER A 13 11.29 15.05 14.44
C SER A 13 11.66 14.95 12.95
N ALA A 14 12.44 13.93 12.56
CA ALA A 14 12.80 13.67 11.18
C ALA A 14 11.58 13.17 10.36
N GLY A 15 10.74 12.32 10.96
CA GLY A 15 9.50 11.85 10.35
C GLY A 15 8.49 12.98 10.13
N GLU A 16 8.31 13.87 11.11
CA GLU A 16 7.44 15.05 10.98
C GLU A 16 7.93 16.01 9.89
N THR A 17 9.24 16.22 9.80
CA THR A 17 9.85 17.07 8.77
C THR A 17 9.64 16.46 7.38
N ALA A 18 9.90 15.16 7.20
CA ALA A 18 9.70 14.46 5.94
C ALA A 18 8.22 14.42 5.51
N LEU A 19 7.28 14.28 6.45
CA LEU A 19 5.83 14.39 6.16
C LEU A 19 5.46 15.79 5.68
N SER A 20 6.00 16.83 6.34
CA SER A 20 5.74 18.21 5.96
C SER A 20 6.25 18.51 4.54
N GLU A 21 7.44 18.02 4.19
CA GLU A 21 8.03 18.17 2.86
C GLU A 21 7.21 17.43 1.78
N MET A 22 6.82 16.18 2.05
CA MET A 22 5.95 15.40 1.16
C MET A 22 4.60 16.10 0.91
N ASN A 23 3.97 16.63 1.97
CA ASN A 23 2.71 17.36 1.85
C ASN A 23 2.86 18.67 1.06
N ALA A 24 3.99 19.37 1.22
CA ALA A 24 4.28 20.58 0.44
C ALA A 24 4.44 20.26 -1.05
N ALA A 25 5.17 19.18 -1.39
CA ALA A 25 5.31 18.70 -2.77
C ALA A 25 3.95 18.31 -3.39
N PHE A 26 3.09 17.64 -2.62
CA PHE A 26 1.75 17.28 -3.07
C PHE A 26 0.86 18.51 -3.30
N ALA A 27 0.87 19.48 -2.37
CA ALA A 27 0.12 20.73 -2.53
C ALA A 27 0.59 21.52 -3.75
N SER A 28 1.90 21.51 -4.04
CA SER A 28 2.48 22.09 -5.25
C SER A 28 1.92 21.43 -6.51
N CYS A 29 1.79 20.10 -6.54
CA CYS A 29 1.15 19.38 -7.66
C CYS A 29 -0.32 19.80 -7.85
N LEU A 30 -1.09 19.85 -6.75
CA LEU A 30 -2.51 20.20 -6.81
C LEU A 30 -2.76 21.63 -7.31
N SER A 31 -1.87 22.57 -7.00
CA SER A 31 -1.98 23.95 -7.48
C SER A 31 -1.96 24.07 -9.01
N LEU A 32 -1.31 23.12 -9.69
CA LEU A 32 -1.19 23.06 -11.15
C LEU A 32 -2.45 22.44 -11.78
N VAL A 33 -2.99 21.38 -11.16
CA VAL A 33 -4.14 20.62 -11.68
C VAL A 33 -5.49 21.28 -11.31
N CYS A 34 -5.55 21.96 -10.18
CA CYS A 34 -6.76 22.57 -9.63
C CYS A 34 -6.54 24.07 -9.42
N PRO A 35 -6.52 24.87 -10.51
CA PRO A 35 -6.42 26.32 -10.39
C PRO A 35 -7.63 26.88 -9.62
N PRO A 36 -7.47 27.96 -8.85
CA PRO A 36 -8.57 28.60 -8.14
C PRO A 36 -9.72 28.92 -9.09
N ILE A 37 -10.94 28.57 -8.69
CA ILE A 37 -12.15 28.79 -9.49
C ILE A 37 -12.37 30.31 -9.62
N GLN A 38 -12.13 30.85 -10.82
CA GLN A 38 -12.46 32.24 -11.15
C GLN A 38 -13.81 32.29 -11.87
N TYR A 39 -14.69 33.18 -11.41
CA TYR A 39 -15.95 33.48 -12.08
C TYR A 39 -15.86 34.82 -12.83
N PRO A 40 -16.28 34.88 -14.11
CA PRO A 40 -16.87 33.82 -14.93
C PRO A 40 -15.81 32.80 -15.40
N PRO A 41 -16.18 31.52 -15.61
CA PRO A 41 -15.22 30.49 -16.01
C PRO A 41 -14.63 30.82 -17.39
N HIS A 42 -13.31 31.01 -17.45
CA HIS A 42 -12.60 31.12 -18.72
C HIS A 42 -12.49 29.73 -19.36
N CYS A 43 -13.30 29.46 -20.39
CA CYS A 43 -13.11 28.30 -21.25
C CYS A 43 -11.67 28.29 -21.79
N ARG A 44 -10.81 27.40 -21.30
CA ARG A 44 -9.46 27.18 -21.84
C ARG A 44 -9.28 25.72 -22.20
N PHE A 45 -9.94 25.29 -23.29
CA PHE A 45 -9.47 24.11 -24.02
C PHE A 45 -8.29 24.54 -24.89
N ASN A 46 -7.06 24.25 -24.47
CA ASN A 46 -5.87 24.40 -25.30
C ASN A 46 -5.00 23.13 -25.24
N PRO A 47 -5.10 22.24 -26.25
CA PRO A 47 -4.48 20.91 -26.21
C PRO A 47 -2.94 20.92 -26.24
N VAL A 48 -2.29 22.04 -26.57
CA VAL A 48 -0.81 22.15 -26.56
C VAL A 48 -0.28 22.48 -25.16
N ARG A 49 -1.10 23.11 -24.30
CA ARG A 49 -0.74 23.35 -22.89
C ARG A 49 -0.79 22.06 -22.10
N ASP A 50 -1.80 21.23 -22.33
CA ASP A 50 -1.98 19.96 -21.60
C ASP A 50 -0.74 19.05 -21.68
N ALA A 51 -0.04 18.98 -22.81
CA ALA A 51 1.17 18.13 -22.95
C ALA A 51 2.41 18.68 -22.22
N ALA A 52 2.54 20.00 -22.09
CA ALA A 52 3.61 20.62 -21.30
C ALA A 52 3.29 20.59 -19.80
N ASP A 53 2.01 20.78 -19.47
CA ASP A 53 1.50 20.70 -18.11
C ASP A 53 1.59 19.25 -17.58
N THR A 54 1.40 18.21 -18.42
CA THR A 54 1.62 16.81 -18.01
C THR A 54 3.07 16.51 -17.66
N ALA A 55 4.04 17.02 -18.43
CA ALA A 55 5.46 16.81 -18.13
C ALA A 55 5.88 17.53 -16.84
N GLU A 56 5.31 18.70 -16.57
CA GLU A 56 5.53 19.41 -15.31
C GLU A 56 4.86 18.71 -14.12
N ILE A 57 3.66 18.13 -14.31
CA ILE A 57 2.99 17.30 -13.30
C ILE A 57 3.83 16.06 -12.98
N GLU A 58 4.35 15.37 -14.00
CA GLU A 58 5.22 14.20 -13.82
C GLU A 58 6.46 14.56 -12.99
N LEU A 59 7.15 15.66 -13.33
CA LEU A 59 8.33 16.11 -12.59
C LEU A 59 8.00 16.43 -11.11
N ARG A 60 6.88 17.08 -10.82
CA ARG A 60 6.49 17.39 -9.44
C ARG A 60 6.04 16.15 -8.67
N LEU A 61 5.46 15.16 -9.35
CA LEU A 61 5.13 13.87 -8.75
C LEU A 61 6.39 13.06 -8.42
N GLU A 62 7.45 13.14 -9.24
CA GLU A 62 8.73 12.51 -8.92
C GLU A 62 9.30 13.02 -7.59
N GLU A 63 9.23 14.33 -7.35
CA GLU A 63 9.64 14.96 -6.08
C GLU A 63 8.77 14.48 -4.90
N PHE A 64 7.45 14.40 -5.08
CA PHE A 64 6.54 13.82 -4.08
C PHE A 64 6.90 12.37 -3.74
N PHE A 65 7.13 11.53 -4.76
CA PHE A 65 7.47 10.12 -4.55
C PHE A 65 8.85 9.93 -3.93
N LEU A 66 9.80 10.85 -4.19
CA LEU A 66 11.10 10.85 -3.51
C LEU A 66 10.93 11.04 -2.00
N HIS A 67 10.14 12.04 -1.58
CA HIS A 67 9.85 12.27 -0.17
C HIS A 67 9.06 11.14 0.47
N ALA A 68 8.08 10.57 -0.25
CA ALA A 68 7.36 9.38 0.20
C ALA A 68 8.30 8.18 0.42
N LYS A 69 9.30 8.00 -0.45
CA LYS A 69 10.27 6.91 -0.31
C LYS A 69 11.23 7.13 0.86
N GLN A 70 11.65 8.37 1.10
CA GLN A 70 12.45 8.73 2.28
C GLN A 70 11.69 8.44 3.57
N LEU A 71 10.40 8.78 3.61
CA LEU A 71 9.52 8.49 4.74
C LEU A 71 9.38 6.99 4.99
N GLU A 72 9.13 6.21 3.93
CA GLU A 72 9.06 4.74 4.02
C GLU A 72 10.36 4.14 4.59
N GLN A 73 11.52 4.61 4.12
CA GLN A 73 12.81 4.16 4.64
C GLN A 73 13.02 4.52 6.12
N LEU A 74 12.61 5.72 6.54
CA LEU A 74 12.66 6.13 7.94
C LEU A 74 11.85 5.19 8.83
N PHE A 75 10.63 4.81 8.41
CA PHE A 75 9.80 3.87 9.17
C PHE A 75 10.34 2.44 9.17
N LEU A 76 10.84 1.94 8.04
CA LEU A 76 11.46 0.62 7.97
C LEU A 76 12.72 0.53 8.85
N ASN A 77 13.55 1.57 8.82
CA ASN A 77 14.76 1.64 9.66
C ASN A 77 14.40 1.78 11.15
N ALA A 78 13.43 2.63 11.51
CA ALA A 78 12.96 2.73 12.89
C ALA A 78 12.38 1.41 13.42
N THR A 79 11.68 0.65 12.57
CA THR A 79 11.17 -0.68 12.92
C THR A 79 12.31 -1.67 13.13
N ALA A 80 13.32 -1.66 12.26
CA ALA A 80 14.50 -2.52 12.38
C ALA A 80 15.35 -2.18 13.63
N ASP A 81 15.50 -0.90 13.95
CA ASP A 81 16.20 -0.42 15.14
C ASP A 81 15.42 -0.75 16.42
N GLY A 82 14.10 -0.66 16.39
CA GLY A 82 13.22 -1.09 17.49
C GLY A 82 13.33 -2.60 17.77
N LEU A 83 13.29 -3.42 16.72
CA LEU A 83 13.46 -4.87 16.83
C LEU A 83 14.88 -5.26 17.32
N SER A 84 15.91 -4.53 16.86
CA SER A 84 17.29 -4.74 17.29
C SER A 84 17.52 -4.33 18.75
N SER A 85 16.88 -3.25 19.19
CA SER A 85 16.93 -2.79 20.59
C SER A 85 16.15 -3.72 21.53
N MET A 86 15.00 -4.23 21.09
CA MET A 86 14.25 -5.25 21.83
C MET A 86 15.01 -6.57 21.99
N SER A 87 15.89 -6.91 21.03
CA SER A 87 16.75 -8.08 21.15
C SER A 87 17.88 -7.92 22.18
N LEU A 88 18.19 -6.69 22.63
CA LEU A 88 19.31 -6.41 23.53
C LEU A 88 18.90 -5.93 24.94
N GLU A 89 17.67 -5.43 25.11
CA GLU A 89 17.17 -4.95 26.41
C GLU A 89 16.26 -5.97 27.13
N THR A 90 16.79 -7.18 27.38
CA THR A 90 16.19 -8.10 28.37
C THR A 90 16.85 -7.89 29.73
N SER A 91 16.57 -6.77 30.40
CA SER A 91 16.81 -6.59 31.84
C SER A 91 16.16 -5.29 32.33
N THR A 92 14.90 -5.35 32.79
CA THR A 92 14.40 -4.79 34.06
C THR A 92 12.86 -4.78 34.09
N ALA A 93 12.32 -4.92 35.29
CA ALA A 93 11.05 -5.57 35.62
C ALA A 93 9.74 -4.77 35.35
N ASP A 94 9.76 -3.69 34.58
CA ASP A 94 8.57 -2.90 34.25
C ASP A 94 8.02 -3.16 32.83
N ALA A 95 8.70 -3.99 32.03
CA ALA A 95 8.31 -4.37 30.67
C ALA A 95 7.28 -5.51 30.57
N ASP A 96 6.86 -6.10 31.70
CA ASP A 96 6.09 -7.35 31.68
C ASP A 96 4.63 -7.16 31.23
N ALA A 97 4.01 -5.99 31.48
CA ALA A 97 2.63 -5.72 31.09
C ALA A 97 2.51 -5.41 29.58
N ASP A 98 3.44 -4.63 29.03
CA ASP A 98 3.44 -4.24 27.61
C ASP A 98 3.92 -5.40 26.71
N ALA A 99 4.91 -6.17 27.17
CA ALA A 99 5.32 -7.40 26.50
C ALA A 99 4.26 -8.51 26.59
N ALA A 100 3.40 -8.52 27.61
CA ALA A 100 2.26 -9.45 27.68
C ALA A 100 1.14 -9.04 26.72
N ALA A 101 0.83 -7.74 26.62
CA ALA A 101 -0.15 -7.23 25.67
C ALA A 101 0.28 -7.45 24.20
N GLY A 102 1.56 -7.20 23.88
CA GLY A 102 2.12 -7.50 22.57
C GLY A 102 2.11 -8.99 22.23
N ARG A 103 2.40 -9.87 23.20
CA ARG A 103 2.32 -11.33 23.01
C ARG A 103 0.88 -11.82 22.80
N GLN A 104 -0.11 -11.19 23.45
CA GLN A 104 -1.52 -11.51 23.21
C GLN A 104 -1.96 -11.06 21.80
N GLN A 105 -1.62 -9.85 21.38
CA GLN A 105 -1.90 -9.38 20.02
C GLN A 105 -1.22 -10.26 18.96
N GLN A 106 0.02 -10.68 19.22
CA GLN A 106 0.72 -11.61 18.33
C GLN A 106 -0.01 -12.96 18.25
N SER A 107 -0.44 -13.51 19.38
CA SER A 107 -1.21 -14.76 19.41
C SER A 107 -2.55 -14.63 18.69
N GLU A 108 -3.24 -13.50 18.81
CA GLU A 108 -4.49 -13.23 18.10
C GLU A 108 -4.26 -13.18 16.58
N LEU A 109 -3.23 -12.46 16.14
CA LEU A 109 -2.83 -12.40 14.73
C LEU A 109 -2.42 -13.77 14.18
N GLU A 110 -1.68 -14.58 14.94
CA GLU A 110 -1.32 -15.95 14.55
C GLU A 110 -2.56 -16.83 14.37
N THR A 111 -3.56 -16.71 15.23
CA THR A 111 -4.82 -17.46 15.07
C THR A 111 -5.65 -16.97 13.88
N GLU A 112 -5.65 -15.67 13.61
CA GLU A 112 -6.34 -15.10 12.45
C GLU A 112 -5.67 -15.56 11.14
N ILE A 113 -4.34 -15.59 11.09
CA ILE A 113 -3.58 -16.12 9.95
C ILE A 113 -3.98 -17.57 9.67
N LEU A 114 -4.00 -18.44 10.69
CA LEU A 114 -4.41 -19.84 10.51
C LEU A 114 -5.84 -19.97 10.00
N ASN A 115 -6.74 -19.10 10.46
CA ASN A 115 -8.13 -19.09 10.00
C ASN A 115 -8.24 -18.64 8.54
N LEU A 116 -7.50 -17.59 8.15
CA LEU A 116 -7.43 -17.11 6.78
C LEU A 116 -6.82 -18.14 5.84
N GLU A 117 -5.78 -18.86 6.28
CA GLU A 117 -5.16 -19.95 5.52
C GLU A 117 -6.14 -21.10 5.26
N ALA A 118 -6.95 -21.46 6.27
CA ALA A 118 -7.98 -22.48 6.13
C ALA A 118 -9.09 -22.05 5.14
N GLU A 119 -9.58 -20.81 5.24
CA GLU A 119 -10.59 -20.28 4.30
C GLU A 119 -10.05 -20.22 2.87
N LEU A 120 -8.78 -19.84 2.69
CA LEU A 120 -8.12 -19.79 1.39
C LEU A 120 -8.02 -21.19 0.76
N ALA A 121 -7.70 -22.22 1.56
CA ALA A 121 -7.71 -23.61 1.11
C ALA A 121 -9.11 -24.06 0.65
N GLU A 122 -10.15 -23.78 1.43
CA GLU A 122 -11.54 -24.12 1.04
C GLU A 122 -11.96 -23.42 -0.25
N LYS A 123 -11.59 -22.14 -0.42
CA LYS A 123 -11.90 -21.40 -1.64
C LYS A 123 -11.15 -21.96 -2.86
N ASN A 124 -9.89 -22.36 -2.71
CA ASN A 124 -9.17 -23.03 -3.79
C ASN A 124 -9.85 -24.34 -4.21
N ASP A 125 -10.25 -25.18 -3.25
CA ASP A 125 -11.01 -26.40 -3.54
C ASP A 125 -12.31 -26.12 -4.31
N LEU A 126 -12.98 -25.01 -3.96
CA LEU A 126 -14.21 -24.59 -4.64
C LEU A 126 -13.93 -24.12 -6.08
N VAL A 127 -12.84 -23.38 -6.29
CA VAL A 127 -12.39 -22.97 -7.61
C VAL A 127 -12.12 -24.18 -8.50
N ASP A 128 -11.42 -25.20 -7.99
CA ASP A 128 -11.15 -26.43 -8.74
C ASP A 128 -12.43 -27.17 -9.13
N LYS A 129 -13.39 -27.29 -8.21
CA LYS A 129 -14.72 -27.87 -8.50
C LYS A 129 -15.46 -27.10 -9.59
N TYR A 130 -15.46 -25.77 -9.52
CA TYR A 130 -16.08 -24.95 -10.56
C TYR A 130 -15.34 -25.03 -11.89
N ALA A 131 -14.01 -25.13 -11.88
CA ALA A 131 -13.22 -25.31 -13.10
C ALA A 131 -13.58 -26.62 -13.82
N GLU A 132 -13.85 -27.71 -13.09
CA GLU A 132 -14.34 -28.96 -13.67
C GLU A 132 -15.73 -28.80 -14.28
N VAL A 133 -16.65 -28.11 -13.59
CA VAL A 133 -18.00 -27.82 -14.11
C VAL A 133 -17.89 -27.02 -15.41
N VAL A 134 -17.12 -25.95 -15.43
CA VAL A 134 -16.88 -25.11 -16.62
C VAL A 134 -16.33 -25.94 -17.77
N ARG A 135 -15.31 -26.76 -17.53
CA ARG A 135 -14.74 -27.68 -18.54
C ARG A 135 -15.79 -28.65 -19.08
N GLY A 136 -16.68 -29.15 -18.22
CA GLY A 136 -17.81 -30.00 -18.62
C GLY A 136 -18.80 -29.27 -19.52
N TRP A 137 -19.10 -28.00 -19.22
CA TRP A 137 -19.95 -27.14 -20.05
C TRP A 137 -19.29 -26.80 -21.39
N GLU A 138 -18.01 -26.47 -21.41
CA GLU A 138 -17.26 -26.24 -22.65
C GLU A 138 -17.31 -27.46 -23.58
N GLY A 139 -17.16 -28.67 -23.04
CA GLY A 139 -17.29 -29.91 -23.81
C GLY A 139 -18.71 -30.13 -24.36
N LYS A 140 -19.74 -29.83 -23.57
CA LYS A 140 -21.14 -29.87 -24.04
C LYS A 140 -21.39 -28.84 -25.14
N PHE A 141 -20.87 -27.62 -24.97
CA PHE A 141 -20.98 -26.55 -25.95
C PHE A 141 -20.29 -26.92 -27.26
N LYS A 142 -19.05 -27.44 -27.22
CA LYS A 142 -18.34 -27.93 -28.41
C LYS A 142 -19.11 -29.00 -29.17
N ARG A 143 -19.73 -29.97 -28.47
CA ARG A 143 -20.57 -31.00 -29.10
C ARG A 143 -21.84 -30.41 -29.70
N LEU A 144 -22.45 -29.43 -29.04
CA LEU A 144 -23.62 -28.73 -29.56
C LEU A 144 -23.25 -27.94 -30.81
N ASP A 145 -22.14 -27.20 -30.78
CA ASP A 145 -21.61 -26.39 -31.88
C ASP A 145 -21.31 -27.25 -33.12
N HIS A 146 -20.67 -28.42 -32.93
CA HIS A 146 -20.48 -29.40 -34.00
C HIS A 146 -21.79 -29.94 -34.60
N ARG A 147 -22.84 -30.11 -33.79
CA ARG A 147 -24.15 -30.59 -34.27
C ARG A 147 -24.96 -29.49 -34.95
N MET A 148 -24.78 -28.24 -34.53
CA MET A 148 -25.47 -27.06 -35.05
C MET A 148 -24.78 -26.47 -36.27
N SER A 149 -23.54 -26.89 -36.56
CA SER A 149 -22.85 -26.65 -37.81
C SER A 149 -22.89 -27.92 -38.68
N PRO A 150 -24.03 -28.26 -39.32
CA PRO A 150 -24.02 -29.28 -40.35
C PRO A 150 -23.16 -28.74 -41.50
N ASP A 151 -22.17 -29.52 -41.92
CA ASP A 151 -21.25 -29.29 -43.05
C ASP A 151 -21.41 -27.94 -43.78
N ARG A 152 -20.53 -26.99 -43.46
CA ARG A 152 -20.14 -25.99 -44.46
C ARG A 152 -19.29 -26.73 -45.50
N GLU A 153 -19.96 -27.36 -46.46
CA GLU A 153 -19.39 -27.55 -47.80
C GLU A 153 -18.96 -26.19 -48.39
#